data_AF-A0A3N6EE25-F1
#
_entry.id   AF-A0A3N6EE25-F1
#
_cell.length_a   1.000
_cell.length_b   1.000
_cell.length_c   1.000
_cell.angle_alpha   90.00
_cell.angle_beta   90.00
_cell.angle_gamma   90.00
#
_symmetry.space_group_name_H-M   'P 1'
#
loop_
_entity.id
_entity.type
_entity.pdbx_description
1 polymer ?
#
loop_
_entity_poly.entity_id
_entity_poly.type
_entity_poly.pdbx_seq_one_letter_code
_entity_poly.pdbx_strand_id
1 'polypeptide(L)'
;MAILRTEAGRNPHDKDLHDLVGELSTRSDDFRTRWGAHNVRHHDTGTKRFHHHTVGDLTLAYEGLDMAAEPGLTLTIYTAEPGSPSEEGLRLLASWAATPQPLTPHSGD
;
A
#
# COMPACT_ATOMS: atom_id res chain seq x y z
N MET A 1 -3.54 -7.50 8.82
CA MET A 1 -2.59 -8.60 9.10
C MET A 1 -1.17 -8.28 8.69
N ALA A 2 -0.93 -7.71 7.50
CA ALA A 2 0.43 -7.33 7.07
C ALA A 2 1.11 -6.31 8.00
N ILE A 3 0.41 -5.23 8.39
CA ILE A 3 0.97 -4.14 9.21
C ILE A 3 1.49 -4.63 10.58
N LEU A 4 0.68 -5.37 11.35
CA LEU A 4 1.10 -5.92 12.66
C LEU A 4 2.32 -6.85 12.58
N ARG A 5 2.50 -7.50 11.44
CA ARG A 5 3.59 -8.45 11.20
C ARG A 5 4.85 -7.75 10.70
N THR A 6 4.70 -6.71 9.87
CA THR A 6 5.79 -5.80 9.51
C THR A 6 6.40 -5.17 10.75
N GLU A 7 5.57 -4.68 11.67
CA GLU A 7 6.05 -4.10 12.93
C GLU A 7 6.70 -5.17 13.85
N ALA A 8 6.19 -6.41 13.88
CA ALA A 8 6.79 -7.50 14.66
C ALA A 8 8.12 -7.98 14.09
N GLY A 9 8.30 -7.89 12.77
CA GLY A 9 9.58 -8.16 12.11
C GLY A 9 10.58 -7.00 12.24
N ARG A 10 10.09 -5.76 12.30
CA ARG A 10 10.88 -4.53 12.44
C ARG A 10 11.55 -4.44 13.82
N ASN A 11 10.87 -4.88 14.87
CA ASN A 11 11.42 -4.95 16.21
C ASN A 11 11.14 -6.33 16.87
N PRO A 12 12.06 -7.31 16.72
CA PRO A 12 11.92 -8.66 17.29
C PRO A 12 11.87 -8.71 18.83
N HIS A 13 12.05 -7.57 19.50
CA HIS A 13 12.01 -7.45 20.95
C HIS A 13 10.87 -6.54 21.44
N ASP A 14 9.93 -6.18 20.56
CA ASP A 14 8.73 -5.43 20.95
C ASP A 14 7.76 -6.33 21.73
N LYS A 15 7.89 -6.27 23.06
CA LYS A 15 7.10 -7.06 24.00
C LYS A 15 5.59 -6.75 23.88
N ASP A 16 5.24 -5.48 23.68
CA ASP A 16 3.84 -5.06 23.69
C ASP A 16 3.12 -5.52 22.41
N LEU A 17 3.83 -5.53 21.28
CA LEU A 17 3.34 -6.11 20.05
C LEU A 17 3.21 -7.65 20.12
N HIS A 18 4.16 -8.33 20.76
CA HIS A 18 4.06 -9.77 21.02
C HIS A 18 2.87 -10.13 21.91
N ASP A 19 2.63 -9.35 22.97
CA ASP A 19 1.52 -9.55 23.89
C ASP A 19 0.16 -9.37 23.16
N LEU A 20 0.03 -8.32 22.34
CA LEU A 20 -1.16 -8.06 21.54
C LEU A 20 -1.44 -9.19 20.52
N VAL A 21 -0.40 -9.67 19.84
CA VAL A 21 -0.51 -10.81 18.91
C VAL A 21 -0.92 -12.09 19.63
N GLY A 22 -0.38 -12.33 20.83
CA GLY A 22 -0.75 -13.47 21.69
C GLY A 22 -2.22 -13.43 22.11
N GLU A 23 -2.69 -12.26 22.53
CA GLU A 23 -4.10 -12.06 22.90
C GLU A 23 -5.05 -12.31 21.72
N LEU A 24 -4.79 -11.69 20.56
CA LEU A 24 -5.64 -11.83 19.38
C LEU A 24 -5.63 -13.26 18.83
N SER A 25 -4.50 -13.97 18.89
CA SER A 25 -4.40 -15.38 18.49
C SER A 25 -5.18 -16.32 19.42
N THR A 26 -5.33 -15.95 20.69
CA THR A 26 -6.10 -16.71 21.66
C THR A 26 -7.60 -16.46 21.49
N ARG A 27 -7.99 -15.22 21.24
CA ARG A 27 -9.40 -14.78 21.25
C ARG A 27 -10.10 -14.83 19.89
N SER A 28 -9.38 -15.01 18.78
CA SER A 28 -9.96 -15.06 17.44
C SER A 28 -9.38 -16.21 16.62
N ASP A 29 -10.23 -17.20 16.31
CA ASP A 29 -9.86 -18.34 15.46
C ASP A 29 -9.48 -17.87 14.03
N ASP A 30 -10.19 -16.88 13.47
CA ASP A 30 -9.87 -16.29 12.16
C ASP A 30 -8.52 -15.56 12.17
N PHE A 31 -8.20 -14.83 13.25
CA PHE A 31 -6.87 -14.23 13.44
C PHE A 31 -5.80 -15.31 13.52
N ARG A 32 -6.03 -16.36 14.31
CA ARG A 32 -5.09 -17.47 14.51
C ARG A 32 -4.78 -18.19 13.20
N THR A 33 -5.80 -18.48 12.38
CA THR A 33 -5.61 -19.11 11.07
C THR A 33 -4.81 -18.21 10.12
N ARG A 34 -5.11 -16.91 10.08
CA ARG A 34 -4.38 -15.94 9.25
C ARG A 34 -2.94 -15.71 9.73
N TRP A 35 -2.70 -15.76 11.04
CA TRP A 35 -1.37 -15.64 11.64
C TRP A 35 -0.52 -16.90 11.43
N GLY A 36 -1.08 -18.09 11.68
CA GLY A 36 -0.42 -19.39 11.54
C GLY A 36 -0.03 -19.74 10.09
N ALA A 37 -0.66 -19.13 9.10
CA ALA A 37 -0.34 -19.30 7.68
C ALA A 37 1.04 -18.74 7.24
N HIS A 38 1.89 -18.25 8.17
CA HIS A 38 3.29 -17.84 7.93
C HIS A 38 3.51 -16.95 6.69
N ASN A 39 2.52 -16.13 6.32
CA ASN A 39 2.60 -15.23 5.18
C ASN A 39 3.37 -13.94 5.51
N VAL A 40 4.61 -14.07 6.00
CA VAL A 40 5.60 -12.97 6.01
C VAL A 40 6.38 -13.08 4.70
N ARG A 41 5.75 -12.73 3.59
CA ARG A 41 6.55 -12.28 2.45
C ARG A 41 6.74 -10.81 2.69
N HIS A 42 8.00 -10.39 2.86
CA HIS A 42 8.44 -9.07 2.46
C HIS A 42 8.01 -8.89 0.99
N HIS A 43 6.77 -8.47 0.77
CA HIS A 43 6.27 -8.06 -0.53
C HIS A 43 6.43 -6.56 -0.59
N ASP A 44 7.69 -6.12 -0.49
CA ASP A 44 8.06 -4.74 -0.75
C ASP A 44 8.05 -4.46 -2.25
N THR A 45 7.85 -5.48 -3.10
CA THR A 45 7.64 -5.30 -4.54
C THR A 45 6.61 -6.27 -5.11
N GLY A 46 6.02 -5.91 -6.25
CA GLY A 46 5.17 -6.81 -7.01
C GLY A 46 4.45 -6.11 -8.15
N THR A 47 3.42 -6.74 -8.70
CA THR A 47 2.59 -6.16 -9.77
C THR A 47 1.13 -6.08 -9.32
N LYS A 48 0.49 -4.93 -9.54
CA LYS A 48 -0.94 -4.74 -9.34
C LYS A 48 -1.63 -4.46 -10.66
N ARG A 49 -2.83 -5.04 -10.79
CA ARG A 49 -3.74 -4.75 -11.90
C ARG A 49 -4.90 -3.90 -11.37
N PHE A 50 -5.15 -2.80 -12.04
CA PHE A 50 -6.24 -1.88 -11.76
C PHE A 50 -7.13 -1.77 -13.00
N HIS A 51 -8.40 -1.50 -12.78
CA HIS A 51 -9.31 -1.10 -13.84
C HIS A 51 -9.70 0.37 -13.60
N HIS A 52 -9.23 1.27 -14.47
CA HIS A 52 -9.52 2.69 -14.40
C HIS A 52 -10.62 3.04 -15.41
N HIS A 53 -11.67 3.73 -14.96
CA HIS A 53 -12.85 4.02 -15.78
C HIS A 53 -12.53 4.74 -17.11
N THR A 54 -11.52 5.63 -17.13
CA THR A 54 -11.18 6.40 -18.33
C THR A 54 -10.05 5.82 -19.18
N VAL A 55 -9.08 5.12 -18.60
CA VAL A 55 -7.89 4.63 -19.34
C VAL A 55 -7.84 3.10 -19.42
N GLY A 56 -8.85 2.42 -18.89
CA GLY A 56 -8.96 0.97 -18.91
C GLY A 56 -8.00 0.29 -17.93
N ASP A 57 -7.52 -0.87 -18.33
CA ASP A 57 -6.68 -1.72 -17.48
C ASP A 57 -5.26 -1.16 -17.35
N LEU A 58 -4.80 -1.03 -16.11
CA LEU A 58 -3.43 -0.65 -15.77
C LEU A 58 -2.74 -1.82 -15.06
N THR A 59 -1.54 -2.18 -15.53
CA THR A 59 -0.66 -3.15 -14.89
C THR A 59 0.58 -2.42 -14.42
N LEU A 60 0.72 -2.25 -13.10
CA LEU A 60 1.75 -1.43 -12.49
C LEU A 60 2.62 -2.30 -11.58
N ALA A 61 3.93 -2.21 -11.74
CA ALA A 61 4.85 -2.62 -10.70
C ALA A 61 4.68 -1.69 -9.50
N TYR A 62 4.84 -2.21 -8.29
CA TYR A 62 4.85 -1.42 -7.07
C TYR A 62 6.07 -1.74 -6.24
N GLU A 63 6.54 -0.74 -5.51
CA GLU A 63 7.62 -0.85 -4.54
C GLU A 63 7.27 -0.07 -3.27
N GLY A 64 7.39 -0.71 -2.10
CA GLY A 64 7.28 -0.09 -0.79
C GLY A 64 8.65 0.26 -0.23
N LEU A 65 8.84 1.50 0.19
CA LEU A 65 10.08 2.04 0.73
C LEU A 65 9.84 2.60 2.13
N ASP A 66 10.59 2.12 3.11
CA ASP A 66 10.55 2.67 4.46
C ASP A 66 11.29 4.00 4.54
N MET A 67 10.69 5.00 5.20
CA MET A 67 11.32 6.31 5.36
C MET A 67 12.27 6.31 6.56
N ALA A 68 13.57 6.39 6.30
CA ALA A 68 14.58 6.42 7.35
C ALA A 68 14.46 7.62 8.31
N ALA A 69 13.98 8.77 7.81
CA ALA A 69 13.81 9.98 8.60
C ALA A 69 12.58 9.95 9.52
N GLU A 70 11.58 9.12 9.20
CA GLU A 70 10.32 9.01 9.95
C GLU A 70 9.91 7.53 10.07
N PRO A 71 10.47 6.82 11.08
CA PRO A 71 10.13 5.43 11.33
C PRO A 71 8.62 5.24 11.53
N GLY A 72 8.03 4.29 10.80
CA GLY A 72 6.58 4.07 10.77
C GLY A 72 5.90 4.58 9.51
N LEU A 73 6.57 5.42 8.70
CA LEU A 73 6.08 5.82 7.39
C LEU A 73 6.68 4.98 6.28
N THR A 74 5.83 4.62 5.32
CA THR A 74 6.19 3.85 4.13
C THR A 74 5.69 4.58 2.88
N LEU A 75 6.60 4.84 1.94
CA LEU A 75 6.30 5.36 0.62
C LEU A 75 6.04 4.20 -0.34
N THR A 76 4.89 4.17 -1.01
CA THR A 76 4.65 3.19 -2.08
C THR A 76 4.73 3.86 -3.44
N ILE A 77 5.63 3.39 -4.29
CA ILE A 77 5.81 3.84 -5.67
C ILE A 77 5.11 2.85 -6.58
N TYR A 78 4.40 3.36 -7.59
CA TYR A 78 3.83 2.55 -8.67
C TYR A 78 4.42 2.99 -10.01
N THR A 79 4.89 2.04 -10.81
CA THR A 79 5.49 2.28 -12.12
C THR A 79 4.84 1.40 -13.19
N ALA A 80 4.68 1.95 -14.39
CA ALA A 80 4.33 1.16 -15.56
C ALA A 80 5.60 0.77 -16.32
N GLU A 81 5.55 -0.37 -17.01
CA GLU A 81 6.63 -0.77 -17.91
C GLU A 81 6.77 0.27 -19.05
N PRO A 82 7.99 0.72 -19.40
CA PRO A 82 8.20 1.66 -20.49
C PRO A 82 7.64 1.17 -21.83
N GLY A 83 6.96 2.04 -22.59
CA GLY A 83 6.31 1.71 -23.85
C GLY A 83 5.05 0.86 -23.73
N SER A 84 4.61 0.53 -22.51
CA SER A 84 3.38 -0.26 -22.30
C SER A 84 2.11 0.58 -22.43
N PRO A 85 0.95 -0.06 -22.69
CA PRO A 85 -0.35 0.63 -22.62
C PRO A 85 -0.60 1.28 -21.25
N SER A 86 -0.04 0.71 -20.17
CA SER A 86 -0.16 1.27 -18.83
C SER A 86 0.66 2.56 -18.64
N GLU A 87 1.81 2.69 -19.31
CA GLU A 87 2.57 3.96 -19.34
C GLU A 87 1.76 5.05 -20.04
N GLU A 88 1.17 4.73 -21.20
CA GLU A 88 0.33 5.67 -21.92
C GLU A 88 -0.91 6.08 -21.12
N GLY A 89 -1.57 5.12 -20.46
CA GLY A 89 -2.68 5.38 -19.55
C GLY A 89 -2.28 6.31 -18.39
N LEU A 90 -1.13 6.07 -17.74
CA LEU A 90 -0.62 6.97 -16.69
C LEU A 90 -0.32 8.38 -17.23
N ARG A 91 0.26 8.49 -18.43
CA ARG A 91 0.53 9.79 -19.07
C ARG A 91 -0.76 10.57 -19.35
N LEU A 92 -1.82 9.90 -19.80
CA LEU A 92 -3.13 10.51 -20.01
C LEU A 92 -3.76 10.97 -18.70
N LEU A 93 -3.68 10.17 -17.64
CA LEU A 93 -4.18 10.59 -16.31
C LEU A 93 -3.40 11.80 -15.78
N ALA A 94 -2.09 11.83 -15.96
CA ALA A 94 -1.25 12.95 -15.55
C ALA A 94 -1.61 14.25 -16.28
N SER A 95 -1.93 14.20 -17.56
CA SER A 95 -2.31 15.39 -18.33
C SER A 95 -3.68 15.96 -17.91
N TRP A 96 -4.64 15.12 -17.51
CA TRP A 96 -5.90 15.59 -16.94
C TRP A 96 -5.74 16.16 -15.53
N ALA A 97 -4.93 15.52 -14.68
CA ALA A 97 -4.65 16.04 -13.33
C ALA A 97 -3.93 17.39 -13.37
N ALA A 98 -3.16 17.66 -14.43
CA ALA A 98 -2.52 18.95 -14.68
C ALA A 98 -3.50 20.05 -15.15
N THR A 99 -4.75 19.71 -15.48
CA THR A 99 -5.78 20.70 -15.78
C THR A 99 -6.27 21.31 -14.47
N PRO A 100 -6.06 22.61 -14.21
CA PRO A 100 -6.50 23.23 -12.96
C PRO A 100 -8.02 23.09 -12.85
N GLN A 101 -8.49 22.37 -11.83
CA GLN A 101 -9.89 22.43 -11.45
C GLN A 101 -10.15 23.89 -11.03
N PRO A 102 -11.09 24.60 -11.67
CA PRO A 102 -11.45 25.94 -11.21
C PRO A 102 -11.90 25.80 -9.75
N LEU A 103 -11.12 26.41 -8.84
CA LEU A 103 -11.48 26.52 -7.44
C LEU A 103 -12.80 27.29 -7.39
N THR A 104 -13.93 26.59 -7.31
CA THR A 104 -15.20 27.21 -6.96
C THR A 104 -15.03 27.74 -5.54
N PRO A 105 -15.04 29.06 -5.32
CA PRO A 105 -14.93 29.60 -3.97
C PRO A 105 -16.08 29.03 -3.15
N HIS A 106 -15.74 28.34 -2.07
CA HIS A 106 -16.71 27.92 -1.07
C HIS A 106 -17.25 29.21 -0.44
N SER A 107 -18.46 29.60 -0.83
CA SER A 107 -19.20 30.68 -0.19
C SER A 107 -19.36 30.33 1.28
N GLY A 108 -18.65 31.07 2.12
CA GLY A 108 -18.88 31.05 3.57
C GLY A 108 -20.27 31.58 3.87
N ASP A 109 -20.96 30.85 4.74
CA ASP A 109 -22.09 31.31 5.56
C ASP A 109 -21.73 30.95 7.01
#